data_AF-A0AAD6X1S3-F1
#
_entry.id   AF-A0AAD6X1S3-F1
#
_cell.length_a   1.000
_cell.length_b   1.000
_cell.length_c   1.000
_cell.angle_alpha   90.00
_cell.angle_beta   90.00
_cell.angle_gamma   90.00
#
_symmetry.space_group_name_H-M   'P 1'
#
loop_
_entity.id
_entity.type
_entity.pdbx_description
1 polymer ?
#
loop_
_entity_poly.entity_id
_entity_poly.type
_entity_poly.pdbx_seq_one_letter_code
_entity_poly.pdbx_strand_id
1 'polypeptide(L)'
;MGTRGYRVYRHKGYYHVHYNHYDSYPSGLGVKVASEVPLGDEEVYQKWLKKLREALDHHFEQNRELIGTESGAYYISTEAPSNDLWIEWMYEIDLDHEVFLVDSRPLFALNNMPATEDSFIEYIGFDSYGNRSYKSSTPIKHIYNWKSTPPKVDDQVIHRYNARQTPNSGHAAIPKLFGSSGPVGDCETVRIALYEALVAAMMQNHGFVGGIFALETASDRTQISTALLCRGVELIQLAFGRTLLCKTYERPPPTQSEFSWLATNVCLRITTHLDDERHLKKSVLELVDEIEAKPRSAATFGVLFSFFHCVVVCTDLQGGFHSTAALQFLPSFHATSPSTPGITAIARLAYHCLDIGSVTTETKIPSDHFLHDVPLEVLELIVRLLGPSDLQNLCTVIPLFEPAAEYLLRYPHIEDYRLIEHLPFRNDEDSDIRTLTSVLKKRFSAVRAGSSPCVLAVGIGGTRLSVDISSGGDEAAALWWGIEEVNSKGSEKSDSEIDAALS
;
A
#
# COMPACT_ATOMS: atom_id res chain seq x y z
N MET A 1 0.36 -36.87 11.95
CA MET A 1 1.01 -35.69 11.35
C MET A 1 0.77 -34.53 12.30
N GLY A 2 1.82 -33.95 12.88
CA GLY A 2 1.66 -32.80 13.78
C GLY A 2 1.84 -31.49 13.03
N THR A 3 1.27 -30.42 13.57
CA THR A 3 1.59 -29.05 13.19
C THR A 3 2.81 -28.57 13.94
N ARG A 4 3.65 -27.82 13.24
CA ARG A 4 4.87 -27.21 13.76
C ARG A 4 4.66 -25.73 13.92
N GLY A 5 5.48 -25.12 14.76
CA GLY A 5 5.35 -23.71 15.01
C GLY A 5 6.43 -23.13 15.88
N TYR A 6 6.37 -21.81 16.03
CA TYR A 6 7.28 -21.07 16.87
C TYR A 6 6.57 -20.49 18.09
N ARG A 7 7.29 -20.54 19.22
CA ARG A 7 7.06 -19.70 20.38
C ARG A 7 8.19 -18.67 20.41
N VAL A 8 7.83 -17.40 20.33
CA VAL A 8 8.76 -16.30 20.14
C VAL A 8 8.63 -15.32 21.30
N TYR A 9 9.76 -14.83 21.78
CA TYR A 9 9.81 -13.65 22.63
C TYR A 9 10.62 -12.56 21.96
N ARG A 10 10.06 -11.36 21.90
CA ARG A 10 10.79 -10.18 21.41
C ARG A 10 11.18 -9.29 22.57
N HIS A 11 12.47 -8.98 22.67
CA HIS A 11 13.01 -8.06 23.67
C HIS A 11 14.23 -7.31 23.13
N LYS A 12 14.24 -5.98 23.26
CA LYS A 12 15.31 -5.08 22.78
C LYS A 12 15.66 -5.30 21.31
N GLY A 13 14.65 -5.61 20.49
CA GLY A 13 14.83 -5.89 19.07
C GLY A 13 15.42 -7.27 18.73
N TYR A 14 15.61 -8.15 19.71
CA TYR A 14 16.01 -9.54 19.50
C TYR A 14 14.83 -10.49 19.63
N TYR A 15 14.77 -11.48 18.74
CA TYR A 15 13.79 -12.54 18.73
C TYR A 15 14.41 -13.81 19.30
N HIS A 16 13.89 -14.27 20.43
CA HIS A 16 14.21 -15.56 21.04
C HIS A 16 13.21 -16.58 20.53
N VAL A 17 13.64 -17.43 19.59
CA VAL A 17 12.75 -18.32 18.85
C VAL A 17 12.90 -19.74 19.35
N HIS A 18 11.80 -20.34 19.79
CA HIS A 18 11.72 -21.73 20.21
C HIS A 18 10.89 -22.55 19.23
N TYR A 19 11.49 -23.58 18.66
CA TYR A 19 10.81 -24.50 17.74
C TYR A 19 9.95 -25.51 18.49
N ASN A 20 8.72 -25.69 18.04
CA ASN A 20 7.78 -26.69 18.51
C ASN A 20 7.39 -27.64 17.36
N HIS A 21 7.55 -28.95 17.58
CA HIS A 21 7.42 -29.94 16.52
C HIS A 21 5.99 -30.47 16.34
N TYR A 22 5.15 -30.43 17.38
CA TYR A 22 3.80 -31.02 17.35
C TYR A 22 2.77 -30.13 18.07
N ASP A 23 1.52 -30.17 17.59
CA ASP A 23 0.36 -29.51 18.21
C ASP A 23 0.49 -27.98 18.33
N SER A 24 1.00 -27.36 17.27
CA SER A 24 1.15 -25.90 17.21
C SER A 24 -0.15 -25.14 16.89
N TYR A 25 -1.31 -25.79 16.90
CA TYR A 25 -2.59 -25.10 16.69
C TYR A 25 -2.90 -24.09 17.82
N PRO A 26 -3.86 -23.16 17.61
CA PRO A 26 -4.30 -22.24 18.65
C PRO A 26 -4.72 -22.94 19.95
N SER A 27 -5.40 -24.09 19.84
CA SER A 27 -5.83 -24.90 20.99
C SER A 27 -4.71 -25.65 21.71
N GLY A 28 -3.52 -25.75 21.11
CA GLY A 28 -2.35 -26.42 21.67
C GLY A 28 -1.31 -25.39 22.10
N LEU A 29 -0.27 -25.21 21.29
CA LEU A 29 0.80 -24.26 21.56
C LEU A 29 0.27 -22.82 21.80
N GLY A 30 -0.73 -22.37 21.05
CA GLY A 30 -1.26 -21.01 21.19
C GLY A 30 -1.76 -20.71 22.60
N VAL A 31 -2.67 -21.54 23.11
CA VAL A 31 -3.16 -21.50 24.50
C VAL A 31 -2.02 -21.62 25.50
N LYS A 32 -1.07 -22.54 25.26
CA LYS A 32 0.08 -22.72 26.14
C LYS A 32 0.90 -21.44 26.28
N VAL A 33 1.20 -20.76 25.17
CA VAL A 33 1.96 -19.49 25.17
C VAL A 33 1.13 -18.36 25.77
N ALA A 34 -0.16 -18.27 25.43
CA ALA A 34 -1.07 -17.26 25.98
C ALA A 34 -1.21 -17.39 27.52
N SER A 35 -1.24 -18.61 28.06
CA SER A 35 -1.36 -18.88 29.49
C SER A 35 -0.16 -18.43 30.33
N GLU A 36 0.96 -18.08 29.69
CA GLU A 36 2.14 -17.54 30.37
C GLU A 36 1.94 -16.10 30.81
N VAL A 37 1.03 -15.38 30.14
CA VAL A 37 0.72 -13.98 30.44
C VAL A 37 -0.28 -13.96 31.60
N PRO A 38 0.08 -13.37 32.76
CA PRO A 38 -0.82 -13.32 33.90
C PRO A 38 -2.03 -12.42 33.59
N LEU A 39 -3.20 -12.84 34.07
CA LEU A 39 -4.46 -12.12 33.87
C LEU A 39 -4.86 -11.33 35.12
N GLY A 40 -5.46 -10.15 34.91
CA GLY A 40 -6.24 -9.42 35.90
C GLY A 40 -5.49 -8.41 36.77
N ASP A 41 -4.47 -8.85 37.52
CA ASP A 41 -3.77 -7.99 38.49
C ASP A 41 -2.58 -7.27 37.83
N GLU A 42 -2.65 -5.95 37.75
CA GLU A 42 -1.62 -5.08 37.17
C GLU A 42 -0.26 -5.23 37.88
N GLU A 43 -0.24 -5.38 39.22
CA GLU A 43 1.03 -5.54 39.95
C GLU A 43 1.67 -6.90 39.62
N VAL A 44 0.85 -7.94 39.48
CA VAL A 44 1.31 -9.28 39.07
C VAL A 44 1.82 -9.25 37.64
N TYR A 45 1.11 -8.57 36.73
CA TYR A 45 1.52 -8.38 35.35
C TYR A 45 2.85 -7.64 35.24
N GLN A 46 3.00 -6.49 35.91
CA GLN A 46 4.26 -5.72 35.89
C GLN A 46 5.44 -6.50 36.48
N LYS A 47 5.20 -7.27 37.55
CA LYS A 47 6.23 -8.13 38.14
C LYS A 47 6.65 -9.26 37.21
N TRP A 48 5.69 -9.90 36.53
CA TRP A 48 5.95 -10.92 35.52
C TRP A 48 6.74 -10.34 34.35
N LEU A 49 6.31 -9.19 33.82
CA LEU A 49 6.93 -8.50 32.70
C LEU A 49 8.40 -8.17 32.99
N LYS A 50 8.67 -7.58 34.16
CA LYS A 50 10.03 -7.28 34.63
C LYS A 50 10.88 -8.55 34.74
N LYS A 51 10.36 -9.60 35.38
CA LYS A 51 11.09 -10.87 35.55
C LYS A 51 11.40 -11.53 34.21
N LEU A 52 10.47 -11.51 33.26
CA LEU A 52 10.67 -12.09 31.94
C LEU A 52 11.72 -11.32 31.13
N ARG A 53 11.67 -9.97 31.14
CA ARG A 53 12.71 -9.13 30.53
C ARG A 53 14.10 -9.41 31.13
N GLU A 54 14.22 -9.48 32.45
CA GLU A 54 15.48 -9.82 33.14
C GLU A 54 15.99 -11.24 32.77
N ALA A 55 15.09 -12.21 32.64
CA ALA A 55 15.44 -13.57 32.23
C ALA A 55 15.95 -13.63 30.78
N LEU A 56 15.31 -12.89 29.86
CA LEU A 56 15.75 -12.81 28.46
C LEU A 56 17.07 -12.06 28.32
N ASP A 57 17.30 -11.00 29.09
CA ASP A 57 18.59 -10.31 29.16
C ASP A 57 19.71 -11.26 29.58
N HIS A 58 19.47 -12.05 30.64
CA HIS A 58 20.44 -13.06 31.09
C HIS A 58 20.68 -14.14 30.02
N HIS A 59 19.61 -14.61 29.39
CA HIS A 59 19.68 -15.64 28.36
C HIS A 59 20.39 -15.14 27.10
N PHE A 60 20.18 -13.88 26.72
CA PHE A 60 20.85 -13.23 25.60
C PHE A 60 22.37 -13.23 25.83
N GLU A 61 22.84 -12.79 27.01
CA GLU A 61 24.29 -12.75 27.29
C GLU A 61 24.94 -14.14 27.31
N GLN A 62 24.22 -15.18 27.75
CA GLN A 62 24.71 -16.55 27.71
C GLN A 62 24.82 -17.15 26.30
N ASN A 63 23.98 -16.67 25.37
CA ASN A 63 23.81 -17.26 24.04
C ASN A 63 24.13 -16.28 22.91
N ARG A 64 24.85 -15.19 23.22
CA ARG A 64 25.16 -14.12 22.27
C ARG A 64 25.92 -14.62 21.03
N GLU A 65 26.72 -15.67 21.20
CA GLU A 65 27.47 -16.31 20.11
C GLU A 65 26.56 -17.07 19.12
N LEU A 66 25.31 -17.36 19.50
CA LEU A 66 24.32 -18.08 18.67
C LEU A 66 23.46 -17.15 17.80
N ILE A 67 23.74 -15.85 17.78
CA ILE A 67 22.99 -14.89 16.96
C ILE A 67 23.19 -15.24 15.48
N GLY A 68 22.07 -15.49 14.77
CA GLY A 68 22.07 -15.82 13.35
C GLY A 68 22.43 -17.28 13.02
N THR A 69 22.71 -18.13 14.02
CA THR A 69 22.88 -19.58 13.79
C THR A 69 21.57 -20.31 14.06
N GLU A 70 20.84 -20.63 12.99
CA GLU A 70 19.65 -21.49 13.06
C GLU A 70 20.08 -22.95 13.25
N SER A 71 20.25 -23.38 14.50
CA SER A 71 20.58 -24.78 14.80
C SER A 71 19.79 -25.28 16.00
N GLY A 72 18.89 -26.23 15.75
CA GLY A 72 18.18 -26.98 16.79
C GLY A 72 16.83 -26.38 17.19
N ALA A 73 16.48 -26.57 18.47
CA ALA A 73 15.17 -26.20 19.00
C ALA A 73 15.05 -24.74 19.45
N TYR A 74 16.15 -23.98 19.41
CA TYR A 74 16.23 -22.61 19.90
C TYR A 74 17.29 -21.80 19.16
N TYR A 75 16.99 -20.54 18.84
CA TYR A 75 17.97 -19.59 18.31
C TYR A 75 17.60 -18.13 18.64
N ILE A 76 18.58 -17.22 18.47
CA ILE A 76 18.39 -15.78 18.61
C ILE A 76 18.58 -15.13 17.24
N SER A 77 17.64 -14.26 16.87
CA SER A 77 17.69 -13.51 15.61
C SER A 77 17.45 -12.02 15.83
N THR A 78 18.03 -11.18 14.98
CA THR A 78 17.68 -9.76 14.84
C THR A 78 16.56 -9.55 13.83
N GLU A 79 16.25 -10.58 13.04
CA GLU A 79 15.16 -10.60 12.07
C GLU A 79 13.97 -11.35 12.64
N ALA A 80 12.77 -10.82 12.40
CA ALA A 80 11.54 -11.48 12.81
C ALA A 80 11.42 -12.86 12.12
N PRO A 81 11.11 -13.94 12.85
CA PRO A 81 10.79 -15.21 12.22
C PRO A 81 9.54 -15.05 11.32
N SER A 82 9.44 -15.91 10.31
CA SER A 82 8.30 -15.94 9.39
C SER A 82 7.77 -17.37 9.25
N ASN A 83 6.47 -17.49 8.98
CA ASN A 83 5.88 -18.76 8.58
C ASN A 83 6.49 -19.20 7.24
N ASP A 84 6.75 -20.48 7.08
CA ASP A 84 7.26 -21.08 5.86
C ASP A 84 6.55 -22.42 5.58
N LEU A 85 7.07 -23.22 4.64
CA LEU A 85 6.50 -24.53 4.30
C LEU A 85 6.53 -25.54 5.47
N TRP A 86 7.30 -25.26 6.52
CA TRP A 86 7.52 -26.12 7.67
C TRP A 86 6.95 -25.55 8.96
N ILE A 87 6.55 -24.28 8.99
CA ILE A 87 6.08 -23.55 10.17
C ILE A 87 4.69 -23.02 9.90
N GLU A 88 3.69 -23.75 10.40
CA GLU A 88 2.28 -23.41 10.18
C GLU A 88 1.75 -22.35 11.15
N TRP A 89 2.33 -22.23 12.34
CA TRP A 89 1.86 -21.31 13.38
C TRP A 89 3.01 -20.63 14.11
N MET A 90 2.79 -19.37 14.48
CA MET A 90 3.73 -18.63 15.32
C MET A 90 2.99 -17.82 16.37
N TYR A 91 3.47 -17.91 17.61
CA TYR A 91 2.96 -17.15 18.74
C TYR A 91 4.09 -16.34 19.34
N GLU A 92 3.92 -15.02 19.36
CA GLU A 92 4.94 -14.10 19.84
C GLU A 92 4.42 -13.27 21.01
N ILE A 93 5.23 -13.20 22.06
CA ILE A 93 5.07 -12.25 23.15
C ILE A 93 6.07 -11.12 22.89
N ASP A 94 5.58 -10.00 22.37
CA ASP A 94 6.39 -8.80 22.12
C ASP A 94 6.43 -7.94 23.39
N LEU A 95 7.57 -8.01 24.09
CA LEU A 95 7.78 -7.28 25.35
C LEU A 95 8.23 -5.85 25.11
N ASP A 96 8.60 -5.47 23.88
CA ASP A 96 9.00 -4.11 23.55
C ASP A 96 7.76 -3.22 23.34
N HIS A 97 6.69 -3.80 22.79
CA HIS A 97 5.42 -3.10 22.52
C HIS A 97 4.26 -3.57 23.42
N GLU A 98 4.48 -4.61 24.23
CA GLU A 98 3.48 -5.24 25.10
C GLU A 98 2.25 -5.78 24.34
N VAL A 99 2.52 -6.46 23.22
CA VAL A 99 1.51 -7.05 22.32
C VAL A 99 1.74 -8.56 22.15
N PHE A 100 0.65 -9.31 22.03
CA PHE A 100 0.66 -10.70 21.62
C PHE A 100 0.38 -10.81 20.12
N LEU A 101 1.25 -11.49 19.39
CA LEU A 101 1.11 -11.68 17.95
C LEU A 101 0.84 -13.15 17.60
N VAL A 102 0.07 -13.34 16.53
CA VAL A 102 -0.15 -14.64 15.89
C VAL A 102 0.26 -14.51 14.43
N ASP A 103 1.16 -15.37 13.95
CA ASP A 103 1.70 -15.34 12.57
C ASP A 103 2.26 -13.94 12.19
N SER A 104 3.04 -13.33 13.09
CA SER A 104 3.58 -11.95 12.98
C SER A 104 2.52 -10.84 12.89
N ARG A 105 1.27 -11.12 13.27
CA ARG A 105 0.18 -10.13 13.30
C ARG A 105 -0.16 -9.76 14.73
N PRO A 106 -0.16 -8.47 15.10
CA PRO A 106 -0.58 -8.03 16.42
C PRO A 106 -2.08 -8.27 16.61
N LEU A 107 -2.45 -8.99 17.67
CA LEU A 107 -3.84 -9.32 17.98
C LEU A 107 -4.26 -8.71 19.32
N PHE A 108 -3.52 -9.02 20.39
CA PHE A 108 -3.97 -8.73 21.75
C PHE A 108 -2.99 -7.85 22.53
N ALA A 109 -3.49 -6.94 23.34
CA ALA A 109 -2.66 -6.27 24.35
C ALA A 109 -2.28 -7.28 25.45
N LEU A 110 -1.01 -7.36 25.84
CA LEU A 110 -0.56 -8.33 26.86
C LEU A 110 -1.22 -8.09 28.22
N ASN A 111 -1.45 -6.83 28.60
CA ASN A 111 -2.15 -6.49 29.84
C ASN A 111 -3.66 -6.79 29.82
N ASN A 112 -4.22 -7.21 28.68
CA ASN A 112 -5.63 -7.53 28.55
C ASN A 112 -5.86 -8.72 27.61
N MET A 113 -5.15 -9.82 27.86
CA MET A 113 -5.35 -11.07 27.13
C MET A 113 -6.76 -11.66 27.32
N PRO A 114 -7.29 -12.43 26.36
CA PRO A 114 -8.53 -13.19 26.54
C PRO A 114 -8.46 -14.12 27.75
N ALA A 115 -9.49 -14.11 28.60
CA ALA A 115 -9.43 -14.75 29.91
C ALA A 115 -9.56 -16.28 29.90
N THR A 116 -10.08 -16.85 28.81
CA THR A 116 -10.30 -18.30 28.66
C THR A 116 -9.69 -18.78 27.35
N GLU A 117 -9.33 -20.07 27.31
CA GLU A 117 -8.81 -20.74 26.13
C GLU A 117 -9.79 -20.64 24.95
N ASP A 118 -11.08 -20.90 25.21
CA ASP A 118 -12.14 -20.81 24.20
C ASP A 118 -12.23 -19.41 23.60
N SER A 119 -12.21 -18.36 24.43
CA SER A 119 -12.23 -16.97 23.94
C SER A 119 -10.97 -16.62 23.15
N PHE A 120 -9.79 -17.08 23.59
CA PHE A 120 -8.54 -16.86 22.85
C PHE A 120 -8.60 -17.47 21.45
N ILE A 121 -9.02 -18.72 21.35
CA ILE A 121 -9.17 -19.43 20.07
C ILE A 121 -10.27 -18.78 19.21
N GLU A 122 -11.40 -18.43 19.83
CA GLU A 122 -12.53 -17.81 19.14
C GLU A 122 -12.15 -16.49 18.50
N TYR A 123 -11.36 -15.65 19.17
CA TYR A 123 -11.01 -14.33 18.68
C TYR A 123 -9.93 -14.34 17.58
N ILE A 124 -9.19 -15.43 17.39
CA ILE A 124 -8.25 -15.55 16.28
C ILE A 124 -9.03 -15.82 14.97
N GLY A 125 -8.80 -15.00 13.96
CA GLY A 125 -9.48 -15.10 12.68
C GLY A 125 -8.69 -14.50 11.53
N PHE A 126 -9.42 -13.90 10.61
CA PHE A 126 -8.89 -13.22 9.45
C PHE A 126 -9.59 -11.87 9.27
N ASP A 127 -8.88 -10.92 8.69
CA ASP A 127 -9.43 -9.64 8.29
C ASP A 127 -10.18 -9.72 6.94
N SER A 128 -10.73 -8.60 6.46
CA SER A 128 -11.42 -8.53 5.16
C SER A 128 -10.51 -8.79 3.95
N TYR A 129 -9.19 -8.80 4.16
CA TYR A 129 -8.15 -8.98 3.15
C TYR A 129 -7.51 -10.37 3.20
N GLY A 130 -7.96 -11.25 4.10
CA GLY A 130 -7.44 -12.61 4.25
C GLY A 130 -6.16 -12.72 5.09
N ASN A 131 -5.72 -11.65 5.75
CA ASN A 131 -4.60 -11.72 6.68
C ASN A 131 -5.08 -12.24 8.04
N ARG A 132 -4.20 -12.94 8.77
CA ARG A 132 -4.42 -13.27 10.18
C ARG A 132 -4.73 -11.98 10.96
N SER A 133 -5.80 -11.98 11.74
CA SER A 133 -6.22 -10.85 12.57
C SER A 133 -7.12 -11.33 13.70
N TYR A 134 -7.58 -10.41 14.54
CA TYR A 134 -8.69 -10.66 15.44
C TYR A 134 -10.03 -10.73 14.67
N LYS A 135 -11.01 -11.49 15.15
CA LYS A 135 -12.37 -11.49 14.57
C LYS A 135 -13.10 -10.20 14.92
N SER A 136 -14.04 -9.76 14.08
CA SER A 136 -14.87 -8.57 14.35
C SER A 136 -15.71 -8.67 15.63
N SER A 137 -15.93 -9.88 16.15
CA SER A 137 -16.58 -10.13 17.45
C SER A 137 -15.67 -9.93 18.67
N THR A 138 -14.37 -9.72 18.46
CA THR A 138 -13.39 -9.55 19.55
C THR A 138 -13.68 -8.26 20.33
N PRO A 139 -13.85 -8.33 21.66
CA PRO A 139 -14.04 -7.13 22.48
C PRO A 139 -12.87 -6.15 22.38
N ILE A 140 -13.17 -4.86 22.17
CA ILE A 140 -12.18 -3.78 21.99
C ILE A 140 -11.10 -3.76 23.07
N LYS A 141 -11.46 -4.10 24.31
CA LYS A 141 -10.53 -4.12 25.44
C LYS A 141 -9.32 -5.05 25.18
N HIS A 142 -9.52 -6.17 24.46
CA HIS A 142 -8.47 -7.13 24.17
C HIS A 142 -7.60 -6.70 22.99
N ILE A 143 -8.15 -5.90 22.07
CA ILE A 143 -7.47 -5.49 20.85
C ILE A 143 -6.32 -4.57 21.20
N TYR A 144 -5.14 -4.84 20.64
CA TYR A 144 -3.99 -3.96 20.82
C TYR A 144 -4.31 -2.57 20.24
N ASN A 145 -3.85 -1.52 20.92
CA ASN A 145 -4.03 -0.14 20.48
C ASN A 145 -2.72 0.62 20.63
N TRP A 146 -1.66 0.06 20.05
CA TRP A 146 -0.35 0.68 20.08
C TRP A 146 -0.30 1.80 19.04
N LYS A 147 0.24 2.94 19.44
CA LYS A 147 0.56 4.03 18.54
C LYS A 147 1.77 4.79 19.05
N SER A 148 2.82 4.85 18.24
CA SER A 148 3.98 5.65 18.57
C SER A 148 3.61 7.12 18.76
N THR A 149 4.34 7.78 19.66
CA THR A 149 4.14 9.21 19.91
C THR A 149 4.75 10.02 18.76
N PRO A 150 4.04 11.03 18.23
CA PRO A 150 4.59 11.91 17.21
C PRO A 150 5.87 12.63 17.68
N PRO A 151 6.80 12.95 16.78
CA PRO A 151 7.96 13.77 17.10
C PRO A 151 7.54 15.15 17.61
N LYS A 152 8.28 15.70 18.59
CA LYS A 152 8.03 17.07 19.07
C LYS A 152 8.27 18.08 17.95
N VAL A 153 7.32 19.00 17.78
CA VAL A 153 7.39 20.10 16.81
C VAL A 153 7.52 21.43 17.54
N ASP A 154 8.52 22.21 17.15
CA ASP A 154 8.80 23.55 17.67
C ASP A 154 7.67 24.54 17.31
N ASP A 155 7.30 25.41 18.25
CA ASP A 155 6.30 26.46 18.05
C ASP A 155 6.68 27.43 16.92
N GLN A 156 7.99 27.64 16.66
CA GLN A 156 8.45 28.44 15.53
C GLN A 156 7.99 27.88 14.18
N VAL A 157 7.94 26.55 14.04
CA VAL A 157 7.43 25.89 12.82
C VAL A 157 5.94 26.17 12.65
N ILE A 158 5.19 26.14 13.75
CA ILE A 158 3.75 26.43 13.74
C ILE A 158 3.50 27.89 13.37
N HIS A 159 4.29 28.82 13.88
CA HIS A 159 4.22 30.24 13.51
C HIS A 159 4.52 30.46 12.02
N ARG A 160 5.57 29.80 11.48
CA ARG A 160 5.89 29.86 10.04
C ARG A 160 4.74 29.30 9.19
N TYR A 161 4.17 28.16 9.57
CA TYR A 161 3.02 27.58 8.87
C TYR A 161 1.85 28.57 8.80
N ASN A 162 1.43 29.11 9.95
CA ASN A 162 0.29 30.03 10.03
C ASN A 162 0.52 31.33 9.25
N ALA A 163 1.77 31.82 9.19
CA ALA A 163 2.11 33.04 8.45
C ALA A 163 2.06 32.86 6.93
N ARG A 164 2.28 31.63 6.43
CA ARG A 164 2.28 31.31 4.99
C ARG A 164 0.94 30.83 4.46
N GLN A 165 0.06 30.38 5.34
CA GLN A 165 -1.28 29.93 4.97
C GLN A 165 -2.10 31.10 4.44
N THR A 166 -2.67 30.95 3.24
CA THR A 166 -3.49 31.99 2.61
C THR A 166 -4.67 32.41 3.53
N PRO A 167 -5.01 33.72 3.63
CA PRO A 167 -6.14 34.15 4.46
C PRO A 167 -7.43 33.41 4.05
N ASN A 168 -8.14 32.81 5.02
CA ASN A 168 -9.32 31.94 4.83
C ASN A 168 -9.04 30.57 4.15
N SER A 169 -7.78 30.11 4.05
CA SER A 169 -7.43 28.78 3.53
C SER A 169 -7.38 27.69 4.61
N GLY A 170 -8.41 27.63 5.46
CA GLY A 170 -8.66 26.40 6.24
C GLY A 170 -8.75 25.17 5.33
N HIS A 171 -8.84 23.98 5.92
CA HIS A 171 -8.88 22.72 5.18
C HIS A 171 -9.85 22.80 3.99
N ALA A 172 -9.30 22.79 2.78
CA ALA A 172 -10.06 22.92 1.55
C ALA A 172 -10.68 21.57 1.22
N ALA A 173 -11.96 21.58 0.83
CA ALA A 173 -12.55 20.40 0.22
C ALA A 173 -11.85 20.12 -1.12
N ILE A 174 -11.65 18.84 -1.43
CA ILE A 174 -11.02 18.37 -2.67
C ILE A 174 -11.58 19.06 -3.93
N PRO A 175 -12.91 19.20 -4.13
CA PRO A 175 -13.45 19.86 -5.32
C PRO A 175 -12.97 21.33 -5.44
N LYS A 176 -12.94 22.06 -4.30
CA LYS A 176 -12.44 23.43 -4.25
C LYS A 176 -10.95 23.51 -4.59
N LEU A 177 -10.15 22.54 -4.15
CA LEU A 177 -8.71 22.49 -4.39
C LEU A 177 -8.38 22.27 -5.88
N PHE A 178 -9.24 21.56 -6.61
CA PHE A 178 -9.08 21.31 -8.05
C PHE A 178 -9.89 22.26 -8.94
N GLY A 179 -10.62 23.21 -8.36
CA GLY A 179 -11.51 24.10 -9.12
C GLY A 179 -12.72 23.38 -9.75
N SER A 180 -13.03 22.15 -9.32
CA SER A 180 -14.20 21.40 -9.77
C SER A 180 -15.36 21.59 -8.79
N SER A 181 -16.52 22.06 -9.25
CA SER A 181 -17.74 22.15 -8.43
C SER A 181 -18.79 21.11 -8.78
N GLY A 182 -18.57 20.33 -9.84
CA GLY A 182 -19.51 19.34 -10.36
C GLY A 182 -19.43 17.97 -9.67
N PRO A 183 -20.41 17.10 -9.95
CA PRO A 183 -20.33 15.69 -9.57
C PRO A 183 -19.12 15.01 -10.22
N VAL A 184 -18.64 13.94 -9.60
CA VAL A 184 -17.57 13.10 -10.14
C VAL A 184 -18.04 12.50 -11.48
N GLY A 185 -17.32 12.77 -12.56
CA GLY A 185 -17.65 12.24 -13.88
C GLY A 185 -17.39 10.74 -14.00
N ASP A 186 -17.97 10.08 -14.99
CA ASP A 186 -17.88 8.62 -15.17
C ASP A 186 -16.43 8.12 -15.21
N CYS A 187 -15.57 8.81 -15.95
CA CYS A 187 -14.15 8.48 -16.04
C CYS A 187 -13.43 8.58 -14.68
N GLU A 188 -13.73 9.61 -13.88
CA GLU A 188 -13.19 9.75 -12.52
C GLU A 188 -13.71 8.60 -11.63
N THR A 189 -14.99 8.27 -11.71
CA THR A 189 -15.61 7.16 -10.97
C THR A 189 -14.93 5.83 -11.29
N VAL A 190 -14.68 5.55 -12.57
CA VAL A 190 -13.97 4.33 -13.01
C VAL A 190 -12.54 4.29 -12.45
N ARG A 191 -11.82 5.42 -12.47
CA ARG A 191 -10.47 5.50 -11.89
C ARG A 191 -10.47 5.27 -10.39
N ILE A 192 -11.40 5.89 -9.66
CA ILE A 192 -11.53 5.70 -8.21
C ILE A 192 -11.79 4.22 -7.93
N ALA A 193 -12.74 3.60 -8.61
CA ALA A 193 -13.08 2.19 -8.41
C ALA A 193 -11.90 1.25 -8.75
N LEU A 194 -11.14 1.52 -9.81
CA LEU A 194 -9.94 0.74 -10.12
C LEU A 194 -8.88 0.92 -9.04
N TYR A 195 -8.64 2.15 -8.60
CA TYR A 195 -7.63 2.44 -7.58
C TYR A 195 -7.98 1.79 -6.24
N GLU A 196 -9.26 1.79 -5.86
CA GLU A 196 -9.77 1.03 -4.71
C GLU A 196 -9.43 -0.48 -4.81
N ALA A 197 -9.63 -1.09 -5.98
CA ALA A 197 -9.29 -2.50 -6.20
C ALA A 197 -7.78 -2.77 -6.08
N LEU A 198 -6.94 -1.87 -6.60
CA LEU A 198 -5.48 -1.98 -6.54
C LEU A 198 -4.96 -1.80 -5.10
N VAL A 199 -5.49 -0.84 -4.34
CA VAL A 199 -5.16 -0.67 -2.92
C VAL A 199 -5.59 -1.88 -2.11
N ALA A 200 -6.79 -2.42 -2.39
CA ALA A 200 -7.25 -3.65 -1.78
C ALA A 200 -6.33 -4.84 -2.09
N ALA A 201 -5.79 -4.92 -3.31
CA ALA A 201 -4.83 -5.96 -3.71
C ALA A 201 -3.54 -5.87 -2.90
N MET A 202 -3.02 -4.66 -2.70
CA MET A 202 -1.85 -4.42 -1.86
C MET A 202 -2.09 -4.82 -0.40
N MET A 203 -3.29 -4.61 0.12
CA MET A 203 -3.67 -5.01 1.49
C MET A 203 -3.78 -6.53 1.68
N GLN A 204 -3.81 -7.33 0.61
CA GLN A 204 -3.72 -8.81 0.72
C GLN A 204 -2.26 -9.30 0.71
N ASN A 205 -1.30 -8.43 0.36
CA ASN A 205 0.10 -8.83 0.36
C ASN A 205 0.65 -8.91 1.79
N HIS A 206 1.08 -10.10 2.20
CA HIS A 206 1.52 -10.36 3.57
C HIS A 206 2.68 -9.46 4.01
N GLY A 207 3.68 -9.28 3.14
CA GLY A 207 4.85 -8.44 3.40
C GLY A 207 4.48 -6.96 3.55
N PHE A 208 3.61 -6.44 2.68
CA PHE A 208 3.11 -5.06 2.78
C PHE A 208 2.39 -4.83 4.12
N VAL A 209 1.44 -5.69 4.46
CA VAL A 209 0.69 -5.59 5.73
C VAL A 209 1.60 -5.74 6.94
N GLY A 210 2.65 -6.58 6.86
CA GLY A 210 3.67 -6.68 7.92
C GLY A 210 4.39 -5.35 8.13
N GLY A 211 4.76 -4.70 7.02
CA GLY A 211 5.29 -3.34 7.04
C GLY A 211 4.30 -2.33 7.64
N ILE A 212 3.01 -2.40 7.30
CA ILE A 212 1.98 -1.50 7.85
C ILE A 212 1.89 -1.60 9.38
N PHE A 213 1.91 -2.81 9.95
CA PHE A 213 1.92 -2.97 11.41
C PHE A 213 3.22 -2.43 12.03
N ALA A 214 4.36 -2.62 11.37
CA ALA A 214 5.62 -2.04 11.84
C ALA A 214 5.60 -0.50 11.85
N LEU A 215 4.82 0.16 10.97
CA LEU A 215 4.67 1.62 10.99
C LEU A 215 4.04 2.16 12.28
N GLU A 216 3.19 1.38 12.95
CA GLU A 216 2.58 1.82 14.21
C GLU A 216 3.63 2.00 15.32
N THR A 217 4.80 1.35 15.16
CA THR A 217 5.96 1.47 16.03
C THR A 217 6.94 2.57 15.59
N ALA A 218 6.87 3.05 14.35
CA ALA A 218 7.78 4.07 13.84
C ALA A 218 7.44 5.45 14.42
N SER A 219 8.33 6.03 15.24
CA SER A 219 8.14 7.39 15.77
C SER A 219 8.39 8.46 14.71
N ASP A 220 9.17 8.16 13.68
CA ASP A 220 9.55 9.11 12.65
C ASP A 220 9.78 8.42 11.29
N ARG A 221 9.90 9.23 10.22
CA ARG A 221 10.10 8.75 8.86
C ARG A 221 11.37 7.89 8.69
N THR A 222 12.44 8.19 9.43
CA THR A 222 13.73 7.50 9.28
C THR A 222 13.69 6.06 9.77
N GLN A 223 12.69 5.71 10.59
CA GLN A 223 12.42 4.35 11.05
C GLN A 223 11.57 3.54 10.08
N ILE A 224 10.99 4.17 9.04
CA ILE A 224 10.27 3.44 8.00
C ILE A 224 11.28 2.70 7.14
N SER A 225 11.10 1.39 6.99
CA SER A 225 11.99 0.57 6.16
C SER A 225 11.99 1.05 4.70
N THR A 226 13.15 0.97 4.04
CA THR A 226 13.28 1.35 2.62
C THR A 226 12.28 0.59 1.75
N ALA A 227 12.10 -0.71 1.98
CA ALA A 227 11.13 -1.51 1.23
C ALA A 227 9.70 -0.95 1.35
N LEU A 228 9.28 -0.54 2.55
CA LEU A 228 7.96 0.03 2.74
C LEU A 228 7.84 1.44 2.15
N LEU A 229 8.90 2.27 2.22
CA LEU A 229 8.95 3.55 1.50
C LEU A 229 8.75 3.35 0.00
N CYS A 230 9.42 2.35 -0.61
CA CYS A 230 9.22 2.00 -2.02
C CYS A 230 7.76 1.66 -2.30
N ARG A 231 7.16 0.77 -1.49
CA ARG A 231 5.75 0.38 -1.63
C ARG A 231 4.81 1.57 -1.45
N GLY A 232 5.13 2.52 -0.58
CA GLY A 232 4.33 3.74 -0.40
C GLY A 232 4.36 4.63 -1.64
N VAL A 233 5.52 4.79 -2.28
CA VAL A 233 5.64 5.55 -3.54
C VAL A 233 4.86 4.84 -4.64
N GLU A 234 5.06 3.53 -4.80
CA GLU A 234 4.32 2.70 -5.76
C GLU A 234 2.82 2.84 -5.57
N LEU A 235 2.34 2.75 -4.33
CA LEU A 235 0.92 2.81 -3.99
C LEU A 235 0.28 4.13 -4.43
N ILE A 236 0.94 5.27 -4.20
CA ILE A 236 0.44 6.56 -4.69
C ILE A 236 0.58 6.64 -6.21
N GLN A 237 1.69 6.17 -6.76
CA GLN A 237 1.97 6.24 -8.18
C GLN A 237 1.01 5.39 -9.03
N LEU A 238 0.43 4.32 -8.48
CA LEU A 238 -0.64 3.56 -9.14
C LEU A 238 -1.83 4.43 -9.55
N ALA A 239 -2.13 5.51 -8.82
CA ALA A 239 -3.18 6.46 -9.23
C ALA A 239 -2.76 7.33 -10.43
N PHE A 240 -1.49 7.72 -10.48
CA PHE A 240 -0.92 8.63 -11.50
C PHE A 240 -0.45 7.90 -12.76
N GLY A 241 -0.24 6.59 -12.69
CA GLY A 241 0.06 5.80 -13.86
C GLY A 241 -1.03 6.00 -14.91
N ARG A 242 -0.64 6.30 -16.16
CA ARG A 242 -1.41 5.84 -17.32
C ARG A 242 -1.47 4.34 -17.09
N THR A 243 -2.62 3.81 -16.68
CA THR A 243 -2.74 2.50 -16.02
C THR A 243 -2.51 1.34 -16.99
N LEU A 244 -1.44 1.40 -17.78
CA LEU A 244 -0.81 0.28 -18.41
C LEU A 244 -0.23 -0.58 -17.29
N LEU A 245 -1.09 -1.41 -16.68
CA LEU A 245 -0.62 -2.61 -16.02
C LEU A 245 0.06 -3.41 -17.15
N CYS A 246 1.36 -3.20 -17.33
CA CYS A 246 2.22 -3.93 -18.24
C CYS A 246 3.23 -4.69 -17.37
N LYS A 247 3.63 -5.88 -17.82
CA LYS A 247 4.48 -6.80 -17.06
C LYS A 247 5.84 -6.15 -16.77
N THR A 248 6.20 -6.13 -15.49
CA THR A 248 7.55 -5.88 -14.97
C THR A 248 8.20 -4.58 -15.43
N TYR A 249 7.80 -3.46 -14.84
CA TYR A 249 8.69 -2.31 -14.76
C TYR A 249 9.70 -2.58 -13.63
N GLU A 250 10.93 -2.97 -14.01
CA GLU A 250 12.09 -2.86 -13.12
C GLU A 250 12.31 -1.38 -12.84
N ARG A 251 11.68 -0.87 -11.79
CA ARG A 251 11.87 0.50 -11.39
C ARG A 251 13.17 0.57 -10.60
N PRO A 252 14.09 1.51 -10.90
CA PRO A 252 15.22 1.74 -10.04
C PRO A 252 14.69 2.00 -8.62
N PRO A 253 15.36 1.44 -7.59
CA PRO A 253 14.95 1.69 -6.22
C PRO A 253 14.85 3.21 -6.03
N PRO A 254 13.80 3.70 -5.35
CA PRO A 254 13.68 5.12 -5.10
C PRO A 254 14.99 5.61 -4.52
N THR A 255 15.47 6.73 -5.06
CA THR A 255 16.62 7.40 -4.49
C THR A 255 16.31 7.68 -3.02
N GLN A 256 17.32 7.69 -2.15
CA GLN A 256 17.17 8.05 -0.72
C GLN A 256 16.63 9.46 -0.49
N SER A 257 16.25 10.17 -1.55
CA SER A 257 15.54 11.44 -1.52
C SER A 257 14.30 11.34 -0.64
N GLU A 258 14.13 12.36 0.19
CA GLU A 258 12.95 12.49 1.03
C GLU A 258 11.67 12.71 0.21
N PHE A 259 11.84 13.33 -0.97
CA PHE A 259 10.79 13.75 -1.88
C PHE A 259 10.86 12.99 -3.21
N SER A 260 9.69 12.61 -3.73
CA SER A 260 9.52 11.91 -5.01
C SER A 260 8.60 12.71 -5.91
N TRP A 261 9.04 13.05 -7.12
CA TRP A 261 8.20 13.78 -8.07
C TRP A 261 7.46 12.79 -8.97
N LEU A 262 6.15 12.68 -8.78
CA LEU A 262 5.28 11.71 -9.48
C LEU A 262 4.90 12.19 -10.89
N ALA A 263 4.83 13.50 -11.05
CA ALA A 263 4.62 14.21 -12.30
C ALA A 263 5.37 15.56 -12.24
N THR A 264 5.42 16.29 -13.36
CA THR A 264 6.08 17.60 -13.45
C THR A 264 5.61 18.58 -12.39
N ASN A 265 4.35 18.50 -11.98
CA ASN A 265 3.71 19.38 -11.01
C ASN A 265 3.16 18.63 -9.77
N VAL A 266 3.63 17.41 -9.48
CA VAL A 266 3.16 16.64 -8.32
C VAL A 266 4.36 16.10 -7.53
N CYS A 267 4.57 16.66 -6.34
CA CYS A 267 5.57 16.20 -5.38
C CYS A 267 4.93 15.29 -4.32
N LEU A 268 5.56 14.17 -4.00
CA LEU A 268 5.16 13.24 -2.96
C LEU A 268 6.21 13.23 -1.86
N ARG A 269 5.76 13.22 -0.61
CA ARG A 269 6.58 12.89 0.55
C ARG A 269 5.87 11.86 1.41
N ILE A 270 6.59 10.78 1.72
CA ILE A 270 6.16 9.81 2.72
C ILE A 270 6.59 10.33 4.10
N THR A 271 5.68 10.32 5.07
CA THR A 271 5.89 10.77 6.45
C THR A 271 5.06 9.91 7.42
N THR A 272 5.14 10.19 8.71
CA THR A 272 4.35 9.52 9.77
C THR A 272 3.34 10.50 10.38
N HIS A 273 2.43 10.04 11.25
CA HIS A 273 1.65 10.88 12.17
C HIS A 273 0.92 12.08 11.54
N LEU A 274 0.34 11.94 10.34
CA LEU A 274 -0.41 13.03 9.70
C LEU A 274 -1.71 13.39 10.43
N ASP A 275 -2.15 12.56 11.35
CA ASP A 275 -3.29 12.79 12.23
C ASP A 275 -2.95 13.66 13.46
N ASP A 276 -1.66 13.88 13.76
CA ASP A 276 -1.22 14.89 14.73
C ASP A 276 -1.14 16.26 14.06
N GLU A 277 -1.86 17.25 14.61
CA GLU A 277 -2.00 18.57 13.97
C GLU A 277 -0.65 19.30 13.84
N ARG A 278 0.23 19.20 14.83
CA ARG A 278 1.52 19.90 14.82
C ARG A 278 2.46 19.26 13.80
N HIS A 279 2.53 17.94 13.76
CA HIS A 279 3.34 17.18 12.82
C HIS A 279 2.82 17.29 11.38
N LEU A 280 1.50 17.34 11.19
CA LEU A 280 0.86 17.69 9.92
C LEU A 280 1.35 19.04 9.41
N LYS A 281 1.26 20.10 10.23
CA LYS A 281 1.67 21.47 9.85
C LYS A 281 3.16 21.53 9.47
N LYS A 282 4.02 20.87 10.27
CA LYS A 282 5.45 20.73 9.95
C LYS A 282 5.65 20.06 8.59
N SER A 283 4.98 18.92 8.37
CA SER A 283 5.13 18.14 7.13
C SER A 283 4.66 18.91 5.90
N VAL A 284 3.57 19.68 6.02
CA VAL A 284 3.07 20.56 4.94
C VAL A 284 4.07 21.65 4.63
N LEU A 285 4.62 22.33 5.65
CA LEU A 285 5.59 23.39 5.44
C LEU A 285 6.84 22.90 4.72
N GLU A 286 7.39 21.76 5.13
CA GLU A 286 8.56 21.15 4.50
C GLU A 286 8.28 20.73 3.04
N LEU A 287 7.07 20.27 2.73
CA LEU A 287 6.65 19.96 1.36
C LEU A 287 6.46 21.22 0.50
N VAL A 288 5.92 22.29 1.06
CA VAL A 288 5.80 23.58 0.37
C VAL A 288 7.18 24.16 0.08
N ASP A 289 8.10 24.13 1.06
CA ASP A 289 9.47 24.60 0.92
C ASP A 289 10.20 23.83 -0.23
N GLU A 290 10.02 22.50 -0.35
CA GLU A 290 10.53 21.70 -1.47
C GLU A 290 9.90 22.10 -2.82
N ILE A 291 8.59 22.28 -2.88
CA ILE A 291 7.88 22.66 -4.11
C ILE A 291 8.37 24.02 -4.63
N GLU A 292 8.61 24.97 -3.72
CA GLU A 292 9.05 26.32 -4.06
C GLU A 292 10.52 26.41 -4.46
N ALA A 293 11.35 25.46 -4.01
CA ALA A 293 12.75 25.38 -4.42
C ALA A 293 12.91 25.05 -5.92
N LYS A 294 11.86 24.58 -6.59
CA LYS A 294 11.88 24.30 -8.03
C LYS A 294 11.23 25.43 -8.85
N PRO A 295 11.74 25.72 -10.06
CA PRO A 295 11.06 26.63 -10.99
C PRO A 295 9.65 26.12 -11.32
N ARG A 296 8.65 27.01 -11.25
CA ARG A 296 7.24 26.67 -11.48
C ARG A 296 6.66 27.48 -12.65
N SER A 297 5.97 26.80 -13.55
CA SER A 297 5.19 27.41 -14.64
C SER A 297 3.68 27.35 -14.41
N ALA A 298 3.21 26.53 -13.46
CA ALA A 298 1.81 26.29 -13.17
C ALA A 298 1.60 25.97 -11.68
N ALA A 299 0.32 25.84 -11.28
CA ALA A 299 -0.04 25.32 -9.97
C ALA A 299 0.62 23.97 -9.73
N THR A 300 1.29 23.85 -8.59
CA THR A 300 2.02 22.64 -8.20
C THR A 300 1.35 22.02 -6.98
N PHE A 301 1.13 20.72 -7.06
CA PHE A 301 0.51 19.92 -6.03
C PHE A 301 1.56 19.15 -5.25
N GLY A 302 1.25 18.95 -3.97
CA GLY A 302 2.02 18.15 -3.06
C GLY A 302 1.12 17.08 -2.43
N VAL A 303 1.67 15.90 -2.19
CA VAL A 303 1.02 14.80 -1.48
C VAL A 303 1.88 14.45 -0.28
N LEU A 304 1.31 14.56 0.93
CA LEU A 304 1.86 13.90 2.11
C LEU A 304 1.18 12.56 2.26
N PHE A 305 1.95 11.51 2.52
CA PHE A 305 1.42 10.16 2.65
C PHE A 305 2.00 9.45 3.86
N SER A 306 1.14 8.94 4.74
CA SER A 306 1.54 8.17 5.93
C SER A 306 0.98 6.76 5.95
N PHE A 307 0.59 6.22 4.79
CA PHE A 307 -0.17 4.98 4.63
C PHE A 307 -1.59 5.08 5.21
N PHE A 308 -1.75 5.37 6.50
CA PHE A 308 -3.06 5.55 7.13
C PHE A 308 -3.81 6.80 6.66
N HIS A 309 -3.07 7.88 6.35
CA HIS A 309 -3.63 9.14 5.93
C HIS A 309 -2.88 9.71 4.71
N CYS A 310 -3.57 10.57 3.95
CA CYS A 310 -2.94 11.42 2.97
C CYS A 310 -3.44 12.87 3.09
N VAL A 311 -2.62 13.82 2.64
CA VAL A 311 -2.96 15.24 2.58
C VAL A 311 -2.58 15.75 1.20
N VAL A 312 -3.50 16.44 0.53
CA VAL A 312 -3.21 17.11 -0.73
C VAL A 312 -2.97 18.59 -0.46
N VAL A 313 -1.83 19.09 -0.91
CA VAL A 313 -1.42 20.49 -0.81
C VAL A 313 -1.42 21.09 -2.22
N CYS A 314 -1.98 22.27 -2.39
CA CYS A 314 -1.88 23.05 -3.63
C CYS A 314 -1.16 24.35 -3.32
N THR A 315 -0.06 24.61 -4.01
CA THR A 315 0.67 25.88 -3.91
C THR A 315 0.23 26.82 -5.03
N ASP A 316 -0.01 28.08 -4.69
CA ASP A 316 -0.27 29.12 -5.67
C ASP A 316 1.04 29.72 -6.23
N LEU A 317 0.92 30.52 -7.29
CA LEU A 317 2.06 31.21 -7.90
C LEU A 317 2.58 32.38 -7.05
N GLN A 318 1.81 32.82 -6.04
CA GLN A 318 2.15 33.93 -5.14
C GLN A 318 2.87 33.47 -3.86
N GLY A 319 3.09 32.16 -3.68
CA GLY A 319 3.77 31.57 -2.53
C GLY A 319 2.87 31.21 -1.35
N GLY A 320 1.55 31.33 -1.52
CA GLY A 320 0.55 30.79 -0.60
C GLY A 320 0.21 29.34 -0.91
N PHE A 321 -0.51 28.69 0.00
CA PHE A 321 -0.96 27.31 -0.19
C PHE A 321 -2.32 27.03 0.46
N HIS A 322 -2.95 25.98 -0.07
CA HIS A 322 -4.14 25.33 0.44
C HIS A 322 -3.84 23.87 0.73
N SER A 323 -4.42 23.30 1.78
CA SER A 323 -4.31 21.87 2.08
C SER A 323 -5.67 21.27 2.43
N THR A 324 -5.83 19.98 2.18
CA THR A 324 -6.94 19.20 2.76
C THR A 324 -6.67 18.93 4.24
N ALA A 325 -7.69 18.45 4.97
CA ALA A 325 -7.43 17.74 6.22
C ALA A 325 -6.62 16.45 5.97
N ALA A 326 -6.15 15.80 7.03
CA ALA A 326 -5.64 14.43 6.94
C ALA A 326 -6.79 13.48 6.60
N LEU A 327 -6.82 13.01 5.35
CA LEU A 327 -7.85 12.12 4.84
C LEU A 327 -7.42 10.68 5.10
N GLN A 328 -8.31 9.86 5.66
CA GLN A 328 -8.05 8.42 5.78
C GLN A 328 -7.75 7.86 4.39
N PHE A 329 -6.60 7.21 4.22
CA PHE A 329 -6.18 6.61 2.95
C PHE A 329 -6.36 5.10 2.98
N LEU A 330 -5.61 4.37 3.82
CA LEU A 330 -5.81 2.94 3.91
C LEU A 330 -7.17 2.63 4.57
N PRO A 331 -7.97 1.74 3.96
CA PRO A 331 -9.18 1.25 4.60
C PRO A 331 -8.83 0.49 5.88
N SER A 332 -9.78 0.38 6.81
CA SER A 332 -9.64 -0.51 7.95
C SER A 332 -9.47 -1.95 7.45
N PHE A 333 -8.62 -2.75 8.12
CA PHE A 333 -8.48 -4.18 7.85
C PHE A 333 -9.82 -4.94 7.89
N HIS A 334 -10.80 -4.45 8.65
CA HIS A 334 -12.14 -5.04 8.75
C HIS A 334 -13.22 -4.27 7.97
N ALA A 335 -12.83 -3.37 7.07
CA ALA A 335 -13.79 -2.66 6.24
C ALA A 335 -14.50 -3.61 5.27
N THR A 336 -15.78 -3.37 5.05
CA THR A 336 -16.58 -4.07 4.01
C THR A 336 -16.44 -3.39 2.64
N SER A 337 -15.78 -2.23 2.59
CA SER A 337 -15.52 -1.48 1.38
C SER A 337 -14.08 -0.94 1.44
N PRO A 338 -13.31 -1.04 0.35
CA PRO A 338 -11.98 -0.42 0.28
C PRO A 338 -12.05 1.10 0.10
N SER A 339 -13.23 1.69 -0.07
CA SER A 339 -13.38 3.11 -0.35
C SER A 339 -13.02 3.99 0.84
N THR A 340 -12.14 4.96 0.61
CA THR A 340 -11.78 5.98 1.60
C THR A 340 -11.71 7.38 0.96
N PRO A 341 -11.87 8.45 1.77
CA PRO A 341 -11.71 9.82 1.27
C PRO A 341 -10.33 10.08 0.66
N GLY A 342 -9.27 9.47 1.21
CA GLY A 342 -7.90 9.62 0.73
C GLY A 342 -7.68 8.94 -0.62
N ILE A 343 -8.17 7.72 -0.81
CA ILE A 343 -8.12 7.03 -2.12
C ILE A 343 -8.83 7.86 -3.18
N THR A 344 -10.01 8.37 -2.86
CA THR A 344 -10.77 9.27 -3.74
C THR A 344 -9.97 10.55 -4.05
N ALA A 345 -9.35 11.17 -3.05
CA ALA A 345 -8.56 12.39 -3.24
C ALA A 345 -7.38 12.19 -4.18
N ILE A 346 -6.62 11.11 -4.00
CA ILE A 346 -5.44 10.80 -4.80
C ILE A 346 -5.84 10.40 -6.23
N ALA A 347 -6.89 9.60 -6.41
CA ALA A 347 -7.40 9.26 -7.75
C ALA A 347 -7.88 10.50 -8.52
N ARG A 348 -8.56 11.42 -7.84
CA ARG A 348 -9.00 12.69 -8.45
C ARG A 348 -7.83 13.64 -8.73
N LEU A 349 -6.88 13.75 -7.81
CA LEU A 349 -5.64 14.51 -8.04
C LEU A 349 -4.93 14.00 -9.29
N ALA A 350 -4.76 12.67 -9.40
CA ALA A 350 -4.18 12.07 -10.58
C ALA A 350 -4.98 12.40 -11.85
N TYR A 351 -6.31 12.29 -11.82
CA TYR A 351 -7.15 12.70 -12.94
C TYR A 351 -6.92 14.16 -13.37
N HIS A 352 -6.77 15.08 -12.42
CA HIS A 352 -6.51 16.50 -12.69
C HIS A 352 -5.08 16.80 -13.13
N CYS A 353 -4.10 16.01 -12.71
CA CYS A 353 -2.68 16.24 -12.98
C CYS A 353 -2.09 15.32 -14.06
N LEU A 354 -2.90 14.47 -14.69
CA LEU A 354 -2.48 13.64 -15.81
C LEU A 354 -2.16 14.55 -17.01
N ASP A 355 -0.92 15.00 -17.05
CA ASP A 355 -0.36 15.71 -18.19
C ASP A 355 -0.09 14.70 -19.30
N ILE A 356 -0.82 14.85 -20.40
CA ILE A 356 -0.66 13.98 -21.57
C ILE A 356 0.59 14.38 -22.35
N GLY A 357 1.10 15.61 -22.18
CA GLY A 357 2.03 16.25 -23.11
C GLY A 357 3.50 16.34 -22.69
N SER A 358 3.93 15.76 -21.56
CA SER A 358 5.31 16.03 -21.06
C SER A 358 6.42 15.10 -21.57
N VAL A 359 6.13 14.10 -22.42
CA VAL A 359 7.21 13.27 -23.00
C VAL A 359 7.74 13.98 -24.24
N THR A 360 8.75 14.84 -24.05
CA THR A 360 9.48 15.44 -25.16
C THR A 360 10.39 14.38 -25.80
N THR A 361 9.96 13.78 -26.90
CA THR A 361 10.90 13.09 -27.79
C THR A 361 11.54 14.09 -28.75
N GLU A 362 12.83 13.91 -29.05
CA GLU A 362 13.57 14.73 -30.00
C GLU A 362 13.05 14.58 -31.44
N THR A 363 12.34 13.48 -31.75
CA THR A 363 11.80 13.20 -33.08
C THR A 363 10.38 13.73 -33.23
N LYS A 364 10.27 15.01 -33.59
CA LYS A 364 9.01 15.60 -34.08
C LYS A 364 8.86 15.34 -35.58
N ILE A 365 7.66 15.00 -36.02
CA ILE A 365 7.36 14.89 -37.45
C ILE A 365 7.57 16.27 -38.13
N PRO A 366 8.10 16.31 -39.36
CA PRO A 366 8.17 17.54 -40.15
C PRO A 366 6.81 18.23 -40.27
N SER A 367 6.81 19.57 -40.18
CA SER A 367 5.59 20.38 -40.21
C SER A 367 4.79 20.30 -41.52
N ASP A 368 5.39 19.77 -42.58
CA ASP A 368 4.79 19.54 -43.90
C ASP A 368 4.19 18.13 -44.05
N HIS A 369 4.18 17.32 -43.01
CA HIS A 369 3.61 15.98 -43.05
C HIS A 369 2.08 16.03 -43.10
N PHE A 370 1.47 15.24 -43.98
CA PHE A 370 0.01 15.22 -44.24
C PHE A 370 -0.85 14.96 -42.99
N LEU A 371 -0.29 14.36 -41.94
CA LEU A 371 -0.99 14.14 -40.66
C LEU A 371 -1.36 15.45 -39.96
N HIS A 372 -0.71 16.57 -40.30
CA HIS A 372 -1.10 17.90 -39.84
C HIS A 372 -2.40 18.40 -40.49
N ASP A 373 -2.80 17.85 -41.63
CA ASP A 373 -3.98 18.25 -42.39
C ASP A 373 -5.18 17.31 -42.16
N VAL A 374 -5.02 16.25 -41.36
CA VAL A 374 -6.08 15.27 -41.10
C VAL A 374 -7.15 15.91 -40.18
N PRO A 375 -8.44 15.91 -40.57
CA PRO A 375 -9.52 16.43 -39.74
C PRO A 375 -9.59 15.73 -38.38
N LEU A 376 -9.98 16.47 -37.34
CA LEU A 376 -10.05 15.98 -35.96
C LEU A 376 -10.91 14.71 -35.84
N GLU A 377 -12.00 14.62 -36.61
CA GLU A 377 -12.91 13.47 -36.61
C GLU A 377 -12.21 12.19 -37.09
N VAL A 378 -11.29 12.32 -38.07
CA VAL A 378 -10.50 11.19 -38.56
C VAL A 378 -9.41 10.84 -37.55
N LEU A 379 -8.80 11.83 -36.89
CA LEU A 379 -7.86 11.59 -35.79
C LEU A 379 -8.54 10.83 -34.64
N GLU A 380 -9.74 11.22 -34.24
CA GLU A 380 -10.54 10.52 -33.22
C GLU A 380 -10.84 9.07 -33.61
N LEU A 381 -11.13 8.82 -34.89
CA LEU A 381 -11.35 7.45 -35.40
C LEU A 381 -10.05 6.63 -35.32
N ILE A 382 -8.92 7.18 -35.74
CA ILE A 382 -7.60 6.52 -35.66
C ILE A 382 -7.30 6.16 -34.21
N VAL A 383 -7.45 7.13 -33.31
CA VAL A 383 -7.15 6.98 -31.88
C VAL A 383 -7.98 5.89 -31.21
N ARG A 384 -9.24 5.69 -31.62
CA ARG A 384 -10.10 4.60 -31.13
C ARG A 384 -9.68 3.21 -31.59
N LEU A 385 -8.85 3.11 -32.63
CA LEU A 385 -8.34 1.85 -33.17
C LEU A 385 -6.98 1.47 -32.61
N LEU A 386 -6.33 2.34 -31.85
CA LEU A 386 -5.00 2.11 -31.29
C LEU A 386 -5.08 1.57 -29.87
N GLY A 387 -4.13 0.69 -29.54
CA GLY A 387 -3.87 0.30 -28.17
C GLY A 387 -3.28 1.48 -27.38
N PRO A 388 -3.36 1.46 -26.04
CA PRO A 388 -2.93 2.59 -25.21
C PRO A 388 -1.42 2.90 -25.35
N SER A 389 -0.57 1.90 -25.57
CA SER A 389 0.87 2.09 -25.83
C SER A 389 1.11 2.79 -27.17
N ASP A 390 0.43 2.37 -28.23
CA ASP A 390 0.55 2.99 -29.56
C ASP A 390 -0.01 4.40 -29.55
N LEU A 391 -1.12 4.61 -28.85
CA LEU A 391 -1.73 5.93 -28.67
C LEU A 391 -0.78 6.88 -27.95
N GLN A 392 -0.11 6.42 -26.89
CA GLN A 392 0.89 7.20 -26.19
C GLN A 392 2.07 7.54 -27.09
N ASN A 393 2.63 6.56 -27.80
CA ASN A 393 3.72 6.79 -28.75
C ASN A 393 3.32 7.78 -29.84
N LEU A 394 2.07 7.70 -30.33
CA LEU A 394 1.55 8.59 -31.35
C LEU A 394 1.42 10.04 -30.85
N CYS A 395 0.86 10.26 -29.65
CA CYS A 395 0.78 11.59 -29.05
C CYS A 395 2.16 12.20 -28.83
N THR A 396 3.13 11.39 -28.42
CA THR A 396 4.52 11.81 -28.21
C THR A 396 5.19 12.26 -29.52
N VAL A 397 4.92 11.56 -30.63
CA VAL A 397 5.49 11.89 -31.95
C VAL A 397 4.73 13.03 -32.65
N ILE A 398 3.41 13.12 -32.42
CA ILE A 398 2.50 14.06 -33.09
C ILE A 398 1.57 14.72 -32.05
N PRO A 399 1.96 15.88 -31.49
CA PRO A 399 1.16 16.58 -30.49
C PRO A 399 -0.26 16.96 -30.95
N LEU A 400 -0.50 17.03 -32.27
CA LEU A 400 -1.85 17.26 -32.83
C LEU A 400 -2.86 16.17 -32.44
N PHE A 401 -2.40 14.96 -32.11
CA PHE A 401 -3.26 13.87 -31.64
C PHE A 401 -3.65 14.03 -30.17
N GLU A 402 -3.01 14.90 -29.39
CA GLU A 402 -3.28 15.05 -27.96
C GLU A 402 -4.74 15.39 -27.65
N PRO A 403 -5.40 16.37 -28.30
CA PRO A 403 -6.80 16.67 -28.02
C PRO A 403 -7.74 15.50 -28.35
N ALA A 404 -7.47 14.77 -29.43
CA ALA A 404 -8.26 13.61 -29.83
C ALA A 404 -8.05 12.40 -28.88
N ALA A 405 -6.83 12.25 -28.37
CA ALA A 405 -6.44 11.19 -27.45
C ALA A 405 -6.75 11.49 -26.01
N GLU A 406 -6.94 12.76 -25.64
CA GLU A 406 -7.08 13.21 -24.27
C GLU A 406 -8.22 12.48 -23.58
N TYR A 407 -9.38 12.42 -24.23
CA TYR A 407 -10.52 11.72 -23.69
C TYR A 407 -10.24 10.22 -23.48
N LEU A 408 -9.54 9.55 -24.39
CA LEU A 408 -9.25 8.12 -24.25
C LEU A 408 -8.19 7.85 -23.18
N LEU A 409 -7.09 8.58 -23.19
CA LEU A 409 -5.98 8.44 -22.25
C LEU A 409 -6.38 8.80 -20.81
N ARG A 410 -7.42 9.62 -20.66
CA ARG A 410 -8.04 9.90 -19.36
C ARG A 410 -8.74 8.69 -18.77
N TYR A 411 -9.16 7.68 -19.53
CA TYR A 411 -9.66 6.44 -18.92
C TYR A 411 -8.53 5.51 -18.48
N PRO A 412 -8.69 4.77 -17.38
CA PRO A 412 -7.75 3.73 -17.03
C PRO A 412 -7.87 2.56 -18.00
N HIS A 413 -6.76 1.87 -18.21
CA HIS A 413 -6.67 0.70 -19.06
C HIS A 413 -6.25 -0.52 -18.24
N ILE A 414 -6.46 -1.71 -18.77
CA ILE A 414 -5.88 -2.96 -18.30
C ILE A 414 -5.49 -3.72 -19.57
N GLU A 415 -4.19 -3.91 -19.80
CA GLU A 415 -3.69 -4.33 -21.12
C GLU A 415 -4.30 -3.42 -22.23
N ASP A 416 -4.88 -4.01 -23.27
CA ASP A 416 -5.54 -3.30 -24.37
C ASP A 416 -6.99 -2.86 -24.08
N TYR A 417 -7.51 -3.13 -22.88
CA TYR A 417 -8.89 -2.82 -22.53
C TYR A 417 -9.00 -1.47 -21.84
N ARG A 418 -9.77 -0.55 -22.42
CA ARG A 418 -10.17 0.70 -21.78
C ARG A 418 -11.37 0.45 -20.88
N LEU A 419 -11.27 0.79 -19.60
CA LEU A 419 -12.40 0.71 -18.68
C LEU A 419 -13.29 1.94 -18.88
N ILE A 420 -14.58 1.76 -19.13
CA ILE A 420 -15.51 2.85 -19.50
C ILE A 420 -16.52 3.13 -18.38
N GLU A 421 -16.97 2.10 -17.68
CA GLU A 421 -18.02 2.22 -16.67
C GLU A 421 -17.73 1.28 -15.51
N HIS A 422 -17.99 1.72 -14.28
CA HIS A 422 -17.96 0.87 -13.09
C HIS A 422 -19.35 0.26 -12.88
N LEU A 423 -19.44 -1.07 -12.88
CA LEU A 423 -20.68 -1.81 -12.79
C LEU A 423 -20.90 -2.33 -11.36
N PRO A 424 -22.14 -2.24 -10.81
CA PRO A 424 -22.46 -2.82 -9.52
C PRO A 424 -22.44 -4.36 -9.57
N PHE A 425 -22.19 -5.00 -8.42
CA PHE A 425 -22.40 -6.44 -8.30
C PHE A 425 -23.90 -6.78 -8.28
N ARG A 426 -24.25 -7.89 -8.93
CA ARG A 426 -25.58 -8.48 -8.87
C ARG A 426 -25.52 -9.67 -7.92
N ASN A 427 -26.32 -9.63 -6.86
CA ASN A 427 -26.34 -10.66 -5.81
C ASN A 427 -26.54 -12.09 -6.34
N ASP A 428 -27.13 -12.25 -7.53
CA ASP A 428 -27.48 -13.56 -8.10
C ASP A 428 -26.36 -14.20 -8.95
N GLU A 429 -25.30 -13.47 -9.30
CA GLU A 429 -24.19 -13.94 -10.17
C GLU A 429 -22.97 -14.48 -9.39
N ASP A 430 -23.00 -14.44 -8.05
CA ASP A 430 -21.83 -14.77 -7.20
C ASP A 430 -21.45 -16.26 -7.15
N SER A 431 -22.28 -17.15 -7.69
CA SER A 431 -22.08 -18.60 -7.54
C SER A 431 -20.99 -19.20 -8.44
N ASP A 432 -20.59 -18.52 -9.51
CA ASP A 432 -19.64 -19.03 -10.50
C ASP A 432 -18.19 -18.56 -10.29
N ILE A 433 -17.96 -17.43 -9.61
CA ILE A 433 -16.61 -16.87 -9.36
C ILE A 433 -16.10 -17.31 -7.97
N ARG A 434 -16.01 -18.63 -7.74
CA ARG A 434 -15.72 -19.24 -6.42
C ARG A 434 -14.27 -19.14 -5.96
N THR A 435 -13.33 -18.79 -6.85
CA THR A 435 -11.88 -18.80 -6.56
C THR A 435 -11.33 -17.49 -6.01
N LEU A 436 -12.12 -16.42 -6.03
CA LEU A 436 -11.73 -15.08 -5.59
C LEU A 436 -12.54 -14.71 -4.36
N THR A 437 -11.89 -14.26 -3.28
CA THR A 437 -12.57 -13.76 -2.08
C THR A 437 -13.54 -12.65 -2.48
N SER A 438 -14.85 -12.89 -2.26
CA SER A 438 -15.94 -12.10 -2.84
C SER A 438 -15.97 -10.63 -2.42
N VAL A 439 -15.31 -10.29 -1.31
CA VAL A 439 -15.51 -9.02 -0.60
C VAL A 439 -14.88 -7.80 -1.30
N LEU A 440 -13.91 -7.99 -2.22
CA LEU A 440 -13.10 -6.87 -2.74
C LEU A 440 -13.05 -6.76 -4.27
N LYS A 441 -14.01 -7.39 -4.96
CA LYS A 441 -14.07 -7.36 -6.43
C LYS A 441 -14.65 -6.02 -6.91
N LYS A 442 -14.26 -5.60 -8.11
CA LYS A 442 -14.86 -4.49 -8.87
C LYS A 442 -15.16 -4.95 -10.28
N ARG A 443 -16.32 -4.56 -10.83
CA ARG A 443 -16.70 -4.88 -12.21
C ARG A 443 -16.65 -3.64 -13.06
N PHE A 444 -16.21 -3.80 -14.30
CA PHE A 444 -16.09 -2.73 -15.26
C PHE A 444 -16.68 -3.15 -16.60
N SER A 445 -17.38 -2.24 -17.25
CA SER A 445 -17.56 -2.29 -18.70
C SER A 445 -16.26 -1.85 -19.34
N ALA A 446 -15.72 -2.65 -20.26
CA ALA A 446 -14.46 -2.37 -20.90
C ALA A 446 -14.54 -2.60 -22.41
N VAL A 447 -13.77 -1.83 -23.16
CA VAL A 447 -13.70 -1.91 -24.62
C VAL A 447 -12.26 -2.06 -25.05
N ARG A 448 -12.00 -3.07 -25.89
CA ARG A 448 -10.75 -3.22 -26.62
C ARG A 448 -10.90 -2.57 -28.00
N ALA A 449 -9.82 -2.00 -28.52
CA ALA A 449 -9.79 -1.44 -29.87
C ALA A 449 -10.35 -2.44 -30.90
N GLY A 450 -11.31 -2.00 -31.72
CA GLY A 450 -11.96 -2.82 -32.74
C GLY A 450 -12.88 -3.94 -32.22
N SER A 451 -13.19 -4.00 -30.93
CA SER A 451 -14.00 -5.06 -30.31
C SER A 451 -15.29 -4.54 -29.69
N SER A 452 -16.28 -5.42 -29.49
CA SER A 452 -17.48 -5.11 -28.71
C SER A 452 -17.16 -4.93 -27.21
N PRO A 453 -17.94 -4.14 -26.47
CA PRO A 453 -17.80 -4.04 -25.01
C PRO A 453 -17.90 -5.41 -24.33
N CYS A 454 -17.09 -5.61 -23.30
CA CYS A 454 -17.09 -6.79 -22.45
C CYS A 454 -17.15 -6.37 -20.98
N VAL A 455 -17.39 -7.34 -20.09
CA VAL A 455 -17.33 -7.11 -18.64
C VAL A 455 -16.04 -7.69 -18.09
N LEU A 456 -15.25 -6.82 -17.46
CA LEU A 456 -14.04 -7.19 -16.73
C LEU A 456 -14.34 -7.19 -15.23
N ALA A 457 -14.09 -8.31 -14.58
CA ALA A 457 -14.00 -8.36 -13.13
C ALA A 457 -12.54 -8.22 -12.72
N VAL A 458 -12.24 -7.15 -11.99
CA VAL A 458 -10.94 -6.94 -11.37
C VAL A 458 -11.09 -7.31 -9.91
N GLY A 459 -10.47 -8.42 -9.55
CA GLY A 459 -10.47 -8.94 -8.20
C GLY A 459 -9.09 -9.42 -7.82
N ILE A 460 -8.98 -9.99 -6.63
CA ILE A 460 -7.72 -10.49 -6.11
C ILE A 460 -7.88 -11.97 -5.81
N GLY A 461 -6.99 -12.77 -6.40
CA GLY A 461 -6.93 -14.22 -6.24
C GLY A 461 -5.60 -14.61 -5.61
N GLY A 462 -5.54 -14.61 -4.28
CA GLY A 462 -4.30 -14.81 -3.53
C GLY A 462 -3.38 -13.59 -3.63
N THR A 463 -2.09 -13.79 -3.89
CA THR A 463 -1.11 -12.69 -4.02
C THR A 463 -1.12 -12.00 -5.38
N ARG A 464 -2.12 -12.30 -6.23
CA ARG A 464 -2.19 -11.88 -7.63
C ARG A 464 -3.48 -11.12 -7.91
N LEU A 465 -3.35 -10.03 -8.67
CA LEU A 465 -4.49 -9.38 -9.31
C LEU A 465 -5.01 -10.36 -10.37
N SER A 466 -6.30 -10.68 -10.30
CA SER A 466 -6.96 -11.53 -11.27
C SER A 466 -7.92 -10.69 -12.09
N VAL A 467 -7.79 -10.76 -13.41
CA VAL A 467 -8.70 -10.12 -14.35
C VAL A 467 -9.46 -11.22 -15.07
N ASP A 468 -10.75 -11.30 -14.82
CA ASP A 468 -11.63 -12.25 -15.50
C ASP A 468 -12.42 -11.52 -16.59
N ILE A 469 -12.32 -12.03 -17.83
CA ILE A 469 -13.01 -11.49 -18.99
C ILE A 469 -14.20 -12.38 -19.31
N SER A 470 -15.40 -11.93 -18.91
CA SER A 470 -16.63 -12.54 -19.40
C SER A 470 -16.99 -11.93 -20.75
N SER A 471 -16.67 -12.65 -21.83
CA SER A 471 -17.21 -12.36 -23.16
C SER A 471 -18.51 -13.14 -23.35
N GLY A 472 -19.53 -12.54 -23.96
CA GLY A 472 -20.84 -13.18 -24.16
C GLY A 472 -20.87 -14.36 -25.14
N GLY A 473 -19.74 -15.03 -25.37
CA GLY A 473 -19.59 -16.20 -26.24
C GLY A 473 -18.37 -17.04 -25.87
N ASP A 474 -18.62 -18.19 -25.24
CA ASP A 474 -17.82 -19.42 -25.05
C ASP A 474 -16.29 -19.41 -24.74
N GLU A 475 -15.59 -18.30 -24.66
CA GLU A 475 -14.21 -18.28 -24.13
C GLU A 475 -14.04 -17.19 -23.06
N ALA A 476 -14.08 -17.63 -21.79
CA ALA A 476 -13.59 -16.84 -20.66
C ALA A 476 -12.06 -16.92 -20.65
N ALA A 477 -11.39 -15.79 -20.88
CA ALA A 477 -9.94 -15.69 -20.73
C ALA A 477 -9.63 -15.14 -19.33
N ALA A 478 -8.99 -15.96 -18.49
CA ALA A 478 -8.45 -15.50 -17.22
C ALA A 478 -7.06 -14.89 -17.44
N LEU A 479 -6.91 -13.59 -17.19
CA LEU A 479 -5.62 -12.91 -17.16
C LEU A 479 -5.12 -12.85 -15.72
N TRP A 480 -3.92 -13.40 -15.50
CA TRP A 480 -3.27 -13.44 -14.19
C TRP A 480 -2.16 -12.40 -14.10
N TRP A 481 -2.20 -11.57 -13.06
CA TRP A 481 -1.23 -10.51 -12.79
C TRP A 481 -0.57 -10.70 -11.42
N GLY A 482 0.74 -10.90 -11.39
CA GLY A 482 1.50 -10.94 -10.13
C GLY A 482 2.13 -9.60 -9.80
N ILE A 483 1.92 -9.10 -8.58
CA ILE A 483 2.91 -8.23 -7.95
C ILE A 483 4.00 -9.18 -7.49
N GLU A 484 5.11 -9.27 -8.21
CA GLU A 484 6.20 -10.14 -7.81
C GLU A 484 6.72 -9.69 -6.44
N GLU A 485 6.77 -10.63 -5.49
CA GLU A 485 7.64 -10.49 -4.33
C GLU A 485 9.07 -10.57 -4.85
N VAL A 486 9.76 -9.42 -4.86
CA VAL A 486 11.21 -9.40 -4.97
C VAL A 486 11.74 -10.00 -3.67
N ASN A 487 11.85 -11.33 -3.63
CA ASN A 487 12.55 -12.01 -2.56
C ASN A 487 14.03 -11.65 -2.69
N SER A 488 14.49 -10.70 -1.88
CA SER A 488 15.89 -10.28 -1.80
C SER A 488 16.76 -11.31 -1.06
N LYS A 489 16.48 -12.61 -1.16
CA LYS A 489 17.42 -13.64 -0.74
C LYS A 489 18.43 -13.80 -1.87
N GLY A 490 19.63 -13.30 -1.59
CA GLY A 490 20.73 -13.20 -2.54
C GLY A 490 20.97 -14.50 -3.31
N SER A 491 21.25 -14.35 -4.60
CA SER A 491 21.91 -15.39 -5.36
C SER A 491 23.30 -15.60 -4.76
N GLU A 492 23.45 -16.63 -3.92
CA GLU A 492 24.74 -17.30 -3.81
C GLU A 492 25.04 -17.86 -5.20
N LYS A 493 25.85 -17.13 -5.96
CA LYS A 493 26.54 -17.69 -7.11
C LYS A 493 27.40 -18.83 -6.57
N SER A 494 27.17 -20.03 -7.08
CA SER A 494 28.06 -21.16 -6.85
C SER A 494 29.45 -20.83 -7.40
N ASP A 495 30.45 -20.77 -6.52
CA ASP A 495 31.88 -20.67 -6.83
C ASP A 495 32.42 -21.98 -7.46
N SER A 496 31.86 -22.42 -8.58
CA SER A 496 32.32 -23.65 -9.27
C SER A 496 32.51 -23.53 -10.79
N GLU A 497 32.54 -22.33 -11.37
CA GLU A 497 32.78 -22.14 -12.82
C GLU A 497 33.77 -21.01 -13.13
N ILE A 498 34.87 -20.90 -12.37
CA ILE A 498 36.08 -20.18 -12.80
C ILE A 498 37.29 -21.05 -12.48
N ASP A 499 37.52 -22.08 -13.29
CA ASP A 499 38.83 -22.76 -13.43
C ASP A 499 38.90 -23.65 -14.69
N ALA A 500 38.38 -23.16 -15.82
CA ALA A 500 38.58 -23.79 -17.12
C ALA A 500 38.72 -22.75 -18.24
N ALA A 501 39.71 -21.87 -18.12
CA ALA A 501 40.19 -21.04 -19.22
C ALA A 501 41.67 -20.65 -19.04
N LEU A 502 42.52 -21.66 -18.81
CA LEU A 502 43.95 -21.63 -19.13
C LEU A 502 44.33 -23.00 -19.72
N SER A 503 44.05 -23.14 -21.01
CA SER A 503 44.65 -24.11 -21.93
C SER A 503 44.70 -23.52 -23.32
#